data_AF-A0A1F4LSC0-F1
#
_entry.id   AF-A0A1F4LSC0-F1
#
_cell.length_a   1.000
_cell.length_b   1.000
_cell.length_c   1.000
_cell.angle_alpha   90.00
_cell.angle_beta   90.00
_cell.angle_gamma   90.00
#
_symmetry.space_group_name_H-M   'P 1'
#
loop_
_entity.id
_entity.type
_entity.pdbx_description
1 polymer ?
#
loop_
_entity_poly.entity_id
_entity_poly.type
_entity_poly.pdbx_seq_one_letter_code
_entity_poly.pdbx_strand_id
1 'polypeptide(L)' 'MMNCKQATRLISESQDRTLTLAEKMSLKVHVMMCSGCKNFSLQVPFLSKAMKAYAKGYGKNISDEGQQ' A
#
# COMPACT_ATOMS: atom_id res chain seq x y z
N MET A 1 14.86 9.16 14.40
CA MET A 1 13.49 8.77 14.80
C MET A 1 12.55 9.09 13.66
N MET A 2 11.87 8.09 13.11
CA MET A 2 10.86 8.30 12.08
C MET A 2 9.53 8.69 12.75
N ASN A 3 8.82 9.67 12.21
CA ASN A 3 7.48 10.06 12.70
C ASN A 3 6.36 9.30 11.97
N CYS A 4 5.13 9.40 12.48
CA CYS A 4 3.98 8.69 11.91
C CYS A 4 3.72 9.05 10.45
N LYS A 5 3.93 10.32 10.04
CA LYS A 5 3.73 10.76 8.64
C LYS A 5 4.73 10.11 7.68
N GLN A 6 5.97 9.96 8.10
CA GLN A 6 6.99 9.24 7.33
C GLN A 6 6.70 7.74 7.29
N ALA A 7 6.24 7.16 8.41
CA ALA A 7 5.87 5.76 8.49
C ALA A 7 4.70 5.42 7.55
N THR A 8 3.61 6.18 7.61
CA THR A 8 2.43 5.97 6.75
C THR A 8 2.77 6.19 5.28
N ARG A 9 3.64 7.15 4.96
CA ARG A 9 4.17 7.34 3.60
C ARG A 9 4.91 6.09 3.11
N LEU A 10 5.86 5.55 3.88
CA LEU A 10 6.59 4.33 3.48
C LEU A 10 5.66 3.11 3.38
N ILE A 11 4.66 2.99 4.25
CA ILE A 11 3.64 1.94 4.16
C ILE A 11 2.88 2.06 2.83
N SER A 12 2.44 3.26 2.46
CA SER A 12 1.78 3.49 1.18
C SER A 12 2.71 3.18 0.00
N GLU A 13 3.94 3.70 0.02
CA GLU A 13 4.92 3.48 -1.05
C GLU A 13 5.27 2.00 -1.21
N SER A 14 5.22 1.19 -0.14
CA SER A 14 5.44 -0.26 -0.22
C SER A 14 4.41 -1.01 -1.06
N GLN A 15 3.26 -0.39 -1.35
CA GLN A 15 2.23 -0.94 -2.22
C GLN A 15 2.51 -0.75 -3.71
N ASP A 16 3.35 0.22 -4.04
CA ASP A 16 3.64 0.67 -5.40
C ASP A 16 5.09 0.36 -5.80
N ARG A 17 6.02 0.39 -4.84
CA ARG A 17 7.44 0.09 -5.04
C ARG A 17 7.99 -0.81 -3.94
N THR A 18 9.09 -1.49 -4.26
CA THR A 18 9.89 -2.17 -3.24
C THR A 18 10.65 -1.14 -2.40
N LEU A 19 10.49 -1.21 -1.08
CA LEU A 19 11.30 -0.44 -0.15
C LEU A 19 12.74 -0.98 -0.05
N THR A 20 13.70 -0.09 0.12
CA THR A 20 15.08 -0.45 0.45
C THR A 20 15.16 -1.13 1.81
N LEU A 21 16.25 -1.85 2.08
CA LEU A 21 16.43 -2.54 3.36
C LEU A 21 16.43 -1.56 4.55
N ALA A 22 17.06 -0.40 4.40
CA ALA A 22 17.09 0.65 5.43
C ALA A 22 15.70 1.21 5.74
N GLU A 23 14.88 1.45 4.71
CA GLU A 23 13.49 1.90 4.85
C GLU A 23 12.64 0.83 5.56
N LYS A 24 12.77 -0.45 5.16
CA LYS A 24 12.06 -1.56 5.80
C LYS A 24 12.40 -1.67 7.29
N MET A 25 13.68 -1.59 7.64
CA MET A 25 14.13 -1.69 9.03
C MET A 25 13.60 -0.52 9.88
N SER A 26 13.74 0.70 9.38
CA SER A 26 13.24 1.90 10.06
C SER A 26 11.73 1.85 10.27
N LEU A 27 10.99 1.40 9.24
CA LEU A 27 9.56 1.21 9.30
C LEU A 27 9.14 0.14 10.30
N LYS A 28 9.83 -1.00 10.31
CA LYS A 28 9.55 -2.10 11.24
C LYS A 28 9.70 -1.66 12.69
N VAL A 29 10.78 -0.93 13.02
CA VAL A 29 10.98 -0.37 14.37
C VAL A 29 9.81 0.52 14.77
N HIS A 30 9.40 1.44 13.89
CA HIS A 30 8.29 2.35 14.18
C HIS A 30 6.95 1.64 14.36
N VAL A 31 6.64 0.66 13.50
CA VAL A 31 5.41 -0.12 13.57
C VAL A 31 5.33 -0.97 14.84
N MET A 32 6.46 -1.47 15.35
CA MET A 32 6.49 -2.23 16.61
C MET A 32 6.13 -1.36 17.82
N MET A 33 6.45 -0.06 17.81
CA MET A 33 6.21 0.86 18.93
C MET A 33 4.93 1.70 18.79
N CYS A 34 4.31 1.75 17.62
CA CYS A 34 3.13 2.58 17.36
C CYS A 34 1.94 1.74 16.88
N SER A 35 0.91 1.61 17.72
CA SER A 35 -0.33 0.88 17.42
C SER A 35 -1.07 1.43 16.20
N GLY A 36 -1.10 2.77 16.03
CA GLY A 36 -1.72 3.41 14.87
C GLY A 36 -1.06 3.01 13.54
N CYS A 37 0.27 3.12 13.48
CA CYS A 37 1.04 2.71 12.29
C CYS A 37 0.98 1.20 12.06
N LYS A 38 0.92 0.39 13.13
CA LYS A 38 0.67 -1.07 13.03
C LYS A 38 -0.68 -1.36 12.38
N ASN A 39 -1.76 -0.79 12.88
CA ASN A 39 -3.10 -0.99 12.32
C ASN A 39 -3.18 -0.50 10.86
N PHE A 40 -2.54 0.62 10.55
CA PHE A 40 -2.47 1.13 9.18
C PHE A 40 -1.72 0.16 8.26
N SER A 41 -0.57 -0.35 8.69
CA SER A 41 0.22 -1.33 7.91
C SER A 41 -0.53 -2.63 7.59
N LEU A 42 -1.51 -3.00 8.42
CA LEU A 42 -2.35 -4.17 8.20
C LEU A 42 -3.51 -3.91 7.22
N GLN A 43 -4.05 -2.68 7.20
CA GLN A 43 -5.23 -2.33 6.39
C GLN A 43 -4.89 -1.92 4.95
N VAL A 44 -3.81 -1.17 4.76
CA VAL A 44 -3.41 -0.64 3.44
C VAL A 44 -3.26 -1.71 2.35
N PRO A 45 -2.68 -2.90 2.64
CA PRO A 45 -2.59 -3.97 1.63
C PRO A 45 -3.93 -4.47 1.14
N PHE A 46 -4.95 -4.51 2.00
CA PHE A 46 -6.30 -4.90 1.62
C PHE A 46 -6.91 -3.88 0.66
N LEU A 47 -6.86 -2.59 1.02
CA LEU A 47 -7.40 -1.52 0.18
C LEU A 47 -6.69 -1.47 -1.19
N SER A 48 -5.37 -1.58 -1.20
CA SER A 48 -4.57 -1.59 -2.44
C SER A 48 -4.96 -2.76 -3.36
N LYS A 49 -5.18 -3.96 -2.80
CA LYS A 49 -5.64 -5.13 -3.57
C LYS A 49 -7.05 -4.92 -4.13
N ALA A 50 -7.97 -4.39 -3.33
CA ALA A 50 -9.34 -4.12 -3.77
C ALA A 50 -9.37 -3.10 -4.92
N MET A 51 -8.59 -2.01 -4.83
CA MET A 51 -8.50 -1.01 -5.90
C MET A 51 -7.85 -1.57 -7.17
N LYS A 52 -6.80 -2.39 -7.04
CA LYS A 52 -6.17 -3.08 -8.19
C LYS A 52 -7.14 -4.05 -8.87
N ALA A 53 -7.94 -4.79 -8.08
CA ALA A 53 -8.97 -5.68 -8.60
C ALA A 53 -10.09 -4.90 -9.32
N TYR A 54 -10.54 -3.79 -8.74
CA TYR A 54 -11.52 -2.90 -9.36
C TYR A 54 -11.01 -2.34 -10.70
N ALA A 55 -9.79 -1.80 -10.73
CA ALA A 55 -9.18 -1.28 -11.96
C ALA A 55 -9.04 -2.36 -13.05
N LYS A 56 -8.67 -3.58 -12.67
CA LYS A 56 -8.61 -4.72 -13.60
C LYS A 56 -9.99 -5.11 -14.14
N GLY A 57 -11.01 -5.11 -13.29
CA GLY A 57 -12.40 -5.38 -13.69
C GLY A 57 -12.96 -4.29 -14.60
N TYR A 58 -12.67 -3.03 -14.35
CA TYR A 58 -13.03 -1.90 -15.21
C TYR A 58 -12.34 -1.99 -16.59
N GLY A 59 -11.06 -2.36 -16.63
CA GLY A 59 -10.34 -2.57 -17.89
C GLY A 59 -10.89 -3.73 -18.74
N LYS A 60 -11.43 -4.79 -18.10
CA LYS A 60 -12.11 -5.88 -18.82
C LYS A 60 -13.38 -5.40 -19.52
N ASN A 61 -14.19 -4.57 -18.86
CA ASN A 61 -15.42 -4.03 -19.46
C ASN A 61 -15.13 -3.09 -20.64
N ILE A 62 -14.08 -2.25 -20.57
CA ILE A 62 -13.69 -1.36 -21.68
C ILE A 62 -13.16 -2.14 -22.90
N SER A 63 -12.52 -3.29 -22.68
CA SER A 63 -11.98 -4.12 -23.77
C SER A 63 -13.07 -4.84 -24.57
N ASP A 64 -14.22 -5.09 -23.96
CA ASP A 64 -15.36 -5.78 -24.57
C ASP A 64 -16.34 -4.81 -25.29
N GLU A 65 -16.18 -3.48 -25.13
CA GLU A 65 -17.02 -2.43 -25.76
C GLU A 65 -16.43 -1.85 -27.08
N GLY A 66 -15.29 -2.39 -27.55
CA GLY A 66 -14.59 -1.90 -28.76
C GLY A 66 -14.82 -2.70 -30.05
N GLN A 67 -15.71 -3.69 -30.07
CA GLN A 67 -16.10 -4.43 -31.28
C GLN A 67 -17.62 -4.49 -31.41
N GLN A 68 -18.24 -3.38 -31.79
CA GLN A 68 -19.51 -3.36 -32.53
C GLN A 68 -19.38 -2.44 -33.72
#